data_AF-H3AB05-F1
#
_entry.id   AF-H3AB05-F1
#
_cell.length_a   1.000
_cell.length_b   1.000
_cell.length_c   1.000
_cell.angle_alpha   90.00
_cell.angle_beta   90.00
_cell.angle_gamma   90.00
#
_symmetry.space_group_name_H-M   'P 1'
#
loop_
_entity.id
_entity.type
_entity.pdbx_description
1 polymer ?
#
loop_
_entity_poly.entity_id
_entity_poly.type
_entity_poly.pdbx_seq_one_letter_code
_entity_poly.pdbx_strand_id
1 'polypeptide(L)'
;IFQVCVCFWKRLRVMTKSVHVCRAVSTSTHKKTMLLAEQDTQPSMWDRFGIWLDEPVILPPRLGNDGQTLKSGIGYASETGRRKQNEDHFSMAKVSDSLFLFAIFDGHGGAATAEFCARNFGHFIQRNLQMDSDLESVLMKAFLQIDHTFLHNVFGLGEDKALTSGTTATVVLLENETELIVANVGDSPAVLCREGKAERLTEDHTPRRKDEKHRIQQCGGFIQWNSAGEPYVNGRLAMTRSIGDVQVKPFGVIAQPEISRVKLQNSKDSFLIMATDGISGIMEDQEMCDIVKRCQDPAEAARLLTDQALQYGTQDNVTSVVIPFDAWGKYKNALTSSSFGRLMVASCRWV
;
A
#
# COMPACT_ATOMS: atom_id res chain seq x y z
N ILE A 1 10.11 -28.11 -0.42
CA ILE A 1 9.88 -26.81 0.28
C ILE A 1 8.39 -26.42 0.15
N PHE A 2 7.47 -27.33 0.50
CA PHE A 2 6.02 -27.13 0.26
C PHE A 2 5.15 -27.58 1.45
N GLN A 3 5.70 -27.60 2.66
CA GLN A 3 5.02 -28.23 3.81
C GLN A 3 4.96 -27.37 5.07
N VAL A 4 5.38 -26.11 5.02
CA VAL A 4 5.43 -25.24 6.22
C VAL A 4 4.17 -24.38 6.41
N CYS A 5 3.40 -24.08 5.36
CA CYS A 5 2.21 -23.22 5.49
C CYS A 5 0.94 -23.90 6.01
N VAL A 6 0.81 -25.23 5.91
CA VAL A 6 -0.45 -25.93 6.28
C VAL A 6 -0.51 -26.30 7.78
N CYS A 7 0.63 -26.36 8.48
CA CYS A 7 0.67 -26.81 9.87
C CYS A 7 0.25 -25.77 10.91
N PHE A 8 0.24 -24.47 10.58
CA PHE A 8 -0.02 -23.44 11.58
C PHE A 8 -1.52 -23.30 11.91
N TRP A 9 -2.40 -23.53 10.93
CA TRP A 9 -3.85 -23.35 11.11
C TRP A 9 -4.57 -24.51 11.81
N LYS A 10 -3.99 -25.72 11.83
CA LYS A 10 -4.56 -26.85 12.60
C LYS A 10 -4.40 -26.69 14.11
N ARG A 11 -3.49 -25.83 14.58
CA ARG A 11 -3.18 -25.69 16.02
C ARG A 11 -4.13 -24.74 16.77
N LEU A 12 -4.87 -23.88 16.08
CA LEU A 12 -5.86 -22.98 16.70
C LEU A 12 -7.22 -23.64 17.00
N ARG A 13 -7.51 -24.82 16.41
CA ARG A 13 -8.81 -25.49 16.57
C ARG A 13 -8.97 -26.32 17.85
N VAL A 14 -7.97 -26.35 18.73
CA VAL A 14 -7.93 -27.25 19.89
C VAL A 14 -8.13 -26.53 21.25
N MET A 15 -8.19 -25.19 21.30
CA MET A 15 -8.37 -24.44 22.57
C MET A 15 -9.79 -23.90 22.78
N THR A 16 -10.82 -24.71 22.55
CA THR A 16 -12.19 -24.39 23.02
C THR A 16 -12.85 -25.63 23.60
N LYS A 17 -12.45 -26.03 24.81
CA LYS A 17 -13.27 -26.85 25.72
C LYS A 17 -13.04 -26.44 27.18
N SER A 18 -14.03 -25.72 27.71
CA SER A 18 -14.63 -25.79 29.05
C SER A 18 -13.74 -25.97 30.29
N VAL A 19 -13.69 -24.95 31.15
CA VAL A 19 -13.67 -25.07 32.63
C VAL A 19 -14.34 -23.80 33.21
N HIS A 20 -15.64 -23.84 33.54
CA HIS A 20 -16.22 -23.95 34.88
C HIS A 20 -15.87 -22.83 35.88
N VAL A 21 -16.94 -22.13 36.28
CA VAL A 21 -17.08 -21.03 37.22
C VAL A 21 -16.84 -21.50 38.65
N CYS A 22 -16.05 -20.77 39.44
CA CYS A 22 -16.17 -20.74 40.90
C CYS A 22 -15.99 -19.31 41.43
N ARG A 23 -17.02 -18.88 42.16
CA ARG A 23 -17.13 -17.61 42.90
C ARG A 23 -16.41 -17.76 44.25
N ALA A 24 -15.66 -16.75 44.67
CA ALA A 24 -15.42 -16.49 46.09
C ALA A 24 -15.24 -14.98 46.32
N VAL A 25 -16.02 -14.47 47.27
CA VAL A 25 -16.06 -13.09 47.76
C VAL A 25 -15.10 -12.97 48.94
N SER A 26 -14.34 -11.87 49.02
CA SER A 26 -13.87 -11.33 50.30
C SER A 26 -13.45 -9.86 50.15
N THR A 27 -13.91 -9.07 51.11
CA THR A 27 -13.86 -7.60 51.25
C THR A 27 -12.72 -7.16 52.15
N SER A 28 -12.06 -6.01 51.88
CA SER A 28 -11.86 -4.93 52.90
C SER A 28 -11.13 -3.71 52.34
N THR A 29 -11.63 -2.55 52.77
CA THR A 29 -11.22 -1.16 52.52
C THR A 29 -10.05 -0.68 53.40
N HIS A 30 -9.22 0.26 52.93
CA HIS A 30 -8.94 1.57 53.61
C HIS A 30 -7.96 2.48 52.82
N LYS A 31 -7.99 3.78 53.17
CA LYS A 31 -7.57 4.99 52.41
C LYS A 31 -6.30 5.68 52.98
N LYS A 32 -5.68 6.53 52.12
CA LYS A 32 -4.79 7.71 52.36
C LYS A 32 -3.34 7.40 52.82
N THR A 33 -2.27 8.09 52.40
CA THR A 33 -2.03 9.56 52.30
C THR A 33 -0.76 9.86 51.45
N MET A 34 -0.71 11.01 50.76
CA MET A 34 0.51 11.60 50.14
C MET A 34 1.41 12.29 51.17
N LEU A 35 2.73 12.25 50.97
CA LEU A 35 3.70 13.27 51.41
C LEU A 35 4.94 13.23 50.48
N LEU A 36 5.40 14.43 50.09
CA LEU A 36 6.50 14.74 49.15
C LEU A 36 7.87 14.80 49.86
N ALA A 37 8.94 14.40 49.18
CA ALA A 37 10.28 15.02 49.25
C ALA A 37 11.21 14.49 48.13
N GLU A 38 12.02 15.40 47.58
CA GLU A 38 13.01 15.33 46.49
C GLU A 38 14.16 14.33 46.79
N GLN A 39 15.06 13.83 45.92
CA GLN A 39 15.78 14.40 44.76
C GLN A 39 16.62 13.26 44.10
N ASP A 40 16.89 13.37 42.79
CA ASP A 40 17.97 12.76 41.98
C ASP A 40 18.23 11.23 41.91
N THR A 41 17.94 10.65 40.74
CA THR A 41 18.85 9.88 39.83
C THR A 41 18.03 9.12 38.76
N GLN A 42 18.28 9.37 37.47
CA GLN A 42 17.72 8.59 36.35
C GLN A 42 18.33 7.17 36.26
N PRO A 43 17.85 6.24 35.40
CA PRO A 43 16.54 6.08 34.76
C PRO A 43 16.02 4.61 34.89
N SER A 44 14.72 4.38 35.03
CA SER A 44 14.14 3.07 34.68
C SER A 44 12.64 3.17 34.45
N MET A 45 12.23 3.55 33.25
CA MET A 45 10.88 3.21 32.80
C MET A 45 10.98 1.85 32.12
N TRP A 46 10.81 0.80 32.93
CA TRP A 46 10.49 -0.53 32.43
C TRP A 46 9.10 -0.48 31.81
N ASP A 47 9.01 -0.22 30.51
CA ASP A 47 7.79 -0.52 29.77
C ASP A 47 7.74 -2.02 29.46
N ARG A 48 6.56 -2.60 29.68
CA ARG A 48 6.23 -4.03 29.61
C ARG A 48 6.21 -4.58 28.16
N PHE A 49 7.15 -4.13 27.32
CA PHE A 49 7.24 -4.51 25.91
C PHE A 49 8.66 -4.86 25.45
N GLY A 50 9.71 -4.70 26.27
CA GLY A 50 11.04 -5.24 25.95
C GLY A 50 11.67 -4.74 24.63
N ILE A 51 11.24 -3.59 24.13
CA ILE A 51 11.83 -2.93 22.96
C ILE A 51 12.74 -1.82 23.50
N TRP A 52 14.06 -2.01 23.34
CA TRP A 52 15.02 -0.93 23.50
C TRP A 52 14.85 0.04 22.33
N LEU A 53 14.47 1.29 22.61
CA LEU A 53 14.54 2.41 21.67
C LEU A 53 15.73 3.29 22.12
N ASP A 54 16.93 2.98 21.64
CA ASP A 54 18.14 3.75 21.97
C ASP A 54 18.35 4.99 21.09
N GLU A 55 17.41 5.33 20.22
CA GLU A 55 17.43 6.59 19.48
C GLU A 55 16.04 7.22 19.46
N PRO A 56 15.92 8.56 19.56
CA PRO A 56 14.62 9.22 19.53
C PRO A 56 13.93 8.86 18.22
N VAL A 57 12.72 8.29 18.34
CA VAL A 57 11.81 8.08 17.22
C VAL A 57 11.68 9.39 16.47
N ILE A 58 12.33 9.51 15.32
CA ILE A 58 12.04 10.57 14.36
C ILE A 58 10.65 10.24 13.84
N LEU A 59 9.64 10.81 14.49
CA LEU A 59 8.30 10.86 13.94
C LEU A 59 8.42 11.48 12.55
N PRO A 60 7.93 10.83 11.46
CA PRO A 60 7.77 11.54 10.22
C PRO A 60 6.90 12.78 10.51
N PRO A 61 7.26 13.96 9.99
CA PRO A 61 6.56 15.18 10.31
C PRO A 61 5.07 14.98 10.03
N ARG A 62 4.24 15.40 10.99
CA ARG A 62 2.79 15.49 10.81
C ARG A 62 2.54 16.18 9.47
N LEU A 63 1.62 15.64 8.66
CA LEU A 63 1.11 16.30 7.45
C LEU A 63 0.61 17.69 7.84
N GLY A 64 1.50 18.66 7.69
CA GLY A 64 1.32 20.09 7.81
C GLY A 64 2.02 20.69 6.60
N ASN A 65 1.39 21.71 6.04
CA ASN A 65 1.64 22.37 4.75
C ASN A 65 3.06 22.85 4.37
N ASP A 66 4.15 22.35 4.95
CA ASP A 66 5.50 22.82 4.64
C ASP A 66 6.32 21.73 3.94
N GLY A 67 6.49 21.91 2.63
CA GLY A 67 7.32 21.07 1.77
C GLY A 67 8.77 21.00 2.26
N GLN A 68 9.21 19.81 2.63
CA GLN A 68 10.63 19.46 2.70
C GLN A 68 10.97 18.59 1.50
N THR A 69 11.87 19.12 0.67
CA THR A 69 12.10 18.75 -0.72
C THR A 69 12.88 17.43 -0.85
N LEU A 70 12.16 16.31 -0.90
CA LEU A 70 12.60 15.11 -1.60
C LEU A 70 12.61 15.42 -3.10
N LYS A 71 13.79 15.72 -3.65
CA LYS A 71 14.09 16.08 -5.07
C LYS A 71 13.10 17.09 -5.69
N SER A 72 13.57 18.30 -5.99
CA SER A 72 12.80 19.32 -6.71
C SER A 72 12.17 18.71 -7.98
N GLY A 73 10.88 18.41 -7.95
CA GLY A 73 10.15 17.97 -9.14
C GLY A 73 9.26 16.73 -9.01
N ILE A 74 9.15 16.02 -7.89
CA ILE A 74 8.11 14.97 -7.78
C ILE A 74 6.74 15.62 -7.60
N GLY A 75 5.74 15.13 -8.34
CA GLY A 75 4.36 15.57 -8.24
C GLY A 75 3.48 14.52 -7.58
N TYR A 76 2.51 14.94 -6.78
CA TYR A 76 1.49 14.05 -6.23
C TYR A 76 0.17 14.79 -6.07
N ALA A 77 -0.92 14.04 -6.11
CA ALA A 77 -2.27 14.53 -5.83
C ALA A 77 -3.10 13.39 -5.25
N SER A 78 -3.94 13.68 -4.26
CA SER A 78 -4.85 12.71 -3.64
C SER A 78 -6.17 13.40 -3.33
N GLU A 79 -7.24 12.90 -3.92
CA GLU A 79 -8.57 13.47 -3.84
C GLU A 79 -9.57 12.43 -3.35
N THR A 80 -10.51 12.86 -2.50
CA THR A 80 -11.52 11.94 -1.92
C THR A 80 -12.53 11.46 -2.96
N GLY A 81 -12.73 12.23 -4.03
CA GLY A 81 -13.75 11.95 -5.03
C GLY A 81 -15.16 11.97 -4.45
N ARG A 82 -15.97 10.96 -4.77
CA ARG A 82 -17.36 10.84 -4.28
C ARG A 82 -17.50 9.95 -3.04
N ARG A 83 -16.40 9.41 -2.51
CA ARG A 83 -16.40 8.62 -1.27
C ARG A 83 -16.61 9.54 -0.06
N LYS A 84 -16.96 8.94 1.09
CA LYS A 84 -17.15 9.67 2.35
C LYS A 84 -15.84 10.03 3.04
N GLN A 85 -14.82 9.23 2.82
CA GLN A 85 -13.50 9.34 3.42
C GLN A 85 -12.47 9.02 2.34
N ASN A 86 -11.29 9.62 2.46
CA ASN A 86 -10.14 9.23 1.67
C ASN A 86 -9.34 8.20 2.46
N GLU A 87 -9.35 6.96 1.99
CA GLU A 87 -8.60 5.84 2.57
C GLU A 87 -7.25 5.63 1.88
N ASP A 88 -6.97 6.38 0.80
CA ASP A 88 -5.67 6.37 0.12
C ASP A 88 -4.58 7.03 0.97
N HIS A 89 -3.42 6.41 0.95
CA HIS A 89 -2.20 6.97 1.50
C HIS A 89 -1.04 6.81 0.52
N PHE A 90 -0.03 7.64 0.67
CA PHE A 90 1.24 7.51 -0.05
C PHE A 90 2.39 7.82 0.89
N SER A 91 3.59 7.35 0.55
CA SER A 91 4.80 7.58 1.32
C SER A 91 5.99 7.80 0.39
N MET A 92 6.83 8.77 0.72
CA MET A 92 8.04 9.07 -0.01
C MET A 92 9.16 9.33 0.98
N ALA A 93 10.28 8.64 0.82
CA ALA A 93 11.39 8.75 1.77
C ALA A 93 12.73 8.54 1.06
N LYS A 94 13.77 9.22 1.55
CA LYS A 94 15.16 8.92 1.20
C LYS A 94 15.64 7.90 2.22
N VAL A 95 15.77 6.64 1.83
CA VAL A 95 16.14 5.53 2.71
C VAL A 95 17.65 5.50 2.96
N SER A 96 18.43 5.81 1.93
CA SER A 96 19.88 6.01 2.00
C SER A 96 20.32 7.07 0.99
N ASP A 97 21.62 7.38 0.93
CA ASP A 97 22.13 8.36 -0.04
C ASP A 97 21.87 8.01 -1.50
N SER A 98 21.79 6.72 -1.80
CA SER A 98 21.55 6.18 -3.13
C SER A 98 20.16 5.57 -3.32
N LEU A 99 19.30 5.56 -2.30
CA LEU A 99 18.03 4.82 -2.35
C LEU A 99 16.85 5.70 -1.96
N PHE A 100 15.93 5.88 -2.90
CA PHE A 100 14.65 6.55 -2.68
C PHE A 100 13.52 5.52 -2.67
N LEU A 101 12.54 5.77 -1.80
CA LEU A 101 11.31 5.00 -1.64
C LEU A 101 10.13 5.86 -2.10
N PHE A 102 9.28 5.29 -2.94
CA PHE A 102 7.98 5.83 -3.30
C PHE A 102 6.94 4.73 -3.11
N ALA A 103 5.82 5.03 -2.47
CA ALA A 103 4.78 4.06 -2.23
C ALA A 103 3.40 4.68 -2.29
N ILE A 104 2.44 3.91 -2.79
CA ILE A 104 1.00 4.22 -2.73
C ILE A 104 0.27 3.04 -2.09
N PHE A 105 -0.80 3.36 -1.37
CA PHE A 105 -1.60 2.45 -0.58
C PHE A 105 -3.06 2.84 -0.79
N ASP A 106 -3.80 2.00 -1.49
CA ASP A 106 -5.26 2.14 -1.65
C ASP A 106 -5.90 1.39 -0.49
N GLY A 107 -6.51 2.14 0.44
CA GLY A 107 -7.05 1.59 1.68
C GLY A 107 -8.51 1.17 1.49
N HIS A 108 -8.91 0.07 2.14
CA HIS A 108 -10.30 -0.35 2.17
C HIS A 108 -10.72 -0.87 3.53
N GLY A 109 -12.00 -0.68 3.87
CA GLY A 109 -12.55 -1.15 5.15
C GLY A 109 -11.99 -0.39 6.35
N GLY A 110 -11.61 0.87 6.15
CA GLY A 110 -10.90 1.74 7.10
C GLY A 110 -9.48 2.06 6.61
N ALA A 111 -9.04 3.30 6.80
CA ALA A 111 -7.70 3.77 6.44
C ALA A 111 -6.55 3.21 7.32
N ALA A 112 -6.85 2.49 8.41
CA ALA A 112 -5.87 2.09 9.42
C ALA A 112 -4.68 1.28 8.86
N THR A 113 -4.94 0.34 7.94
CA THR A 113 -3.87 -0.47 7.33
C THR A 113 -3.01 0.37 6.39
N ALA A 114 -3.62 1.18 5.53
CA ALA A 114 -2.92 2.07 4.60
C ALA A 114 -2.07 3.12 5.35
N GLU A 115 -2.62 3.72 6.40
CA GLU A 115 -1.93 4.67 7.28
C GLU A 115 -0.74 4.01 8.01
N PHE A 116 -0.93 2.78 8.51
CA PHE A 116 0.15 2.01 9.12
C PHE A 116 1.26 1.69 8.12
N CYS A 117 0.92 1.30 6.89
CA CYS A 117 1.90 1.02 5.84
C CYS A 117 2.69 2.28 5.47
N ALA A 118 2.01 3.40 5.25
CA ALA A 118 2.64 4.67 4.86
C ALA A 118 3.65 5.17 5.90
N ARG A 119 3.39 4.93 7.19
CA ARG A 119 4.28 5.32 8.29
C ARG A 119 5.48 4.39 8.48
N ASN A 120 5.32 3.09 8.22
CA ASN A 120 6.30 2.10 8.68
C ASN A 120 7.13 1.47 7.55
N PHE A 121 6.72 1.57 6.28
CA PHE A 121 7.45 0.95 5.16
C PHE A 121 8.92 1.33 5.09
N GLY A 122 9.23 2.63 5.21
CA GLY A 122 10.61 3.11 5.22
C GLY A 122 11.45 2.47 6.33
N HIS A 123 10.89 2.33 7.54
CA HIS A 123 11.58 1.73 8.68
C HIS A 123 11.89 0.23 8.46
N PHE A 124 10.91 -0.55 7.98
CA PHE A 124 11.14 -1.98 7.72
C PHE A 124 12.16 -2.21 6.60
N ILE A 125 12.13 -1.39 5.54
CA ILE A 125 13.13 -1.45 4.47
C ILE A 125 14.51 -1.10 5.01
N GLN A 126 14.65 0.01 5.74
CA GLN A 126 15.94 0.43 6.32
C GLN A 126 16.52 -0.62 7.26
N ARG A 127 15.69 -1.24 8.10
CA ARG A 127 16.10 -2.33 8.99
C ARG A 127 16.55 -3.57 8.22
N ASN A 128 15.83 -3.95 7.17
CA ASN A 128 16.17 -5.13 6.38
C ASN A 128 17.45 -4.92 5.55
N LEU A 129 17.74 -3.69 5.11
CA LEU A 129 18.98 -3.33 4.41
C LEU A 129 20.24 -3.52 5.27
N GLN A 130 20.12 -3.48 6.60
CA GLN A 130 21.25 -3.76 7.49
C GLN A 130 21.67 -5.24 7.47
N MET A 131 20.76 -6.13 7.05
CA MET A 131 20.91 -7.57 7.13
C MET A 131 21.05 -8.22 5.74
N ASP A 132 20.60 -7.54 4.69
CA ASP A 132 20.52 -8.07 3.34
C ASP A 132 20.78 -6.95 2.33
N SER A 133 21.63 -7.22 1.35
CA SER A 133 21.95 -6.28 0.27
C SER A 133 21.04 -6.46 -0.94
N ASP A 134 20.33 -7.59 -1.05
CA ASP A 134 19.43 -7.83 -2.16
C ASP A 134 18.10 -7.10 -1.95
N LEU A 135 17.84 -6.08 -2.77
CA LEU A 135 16.64 -5.23 -2.65
C LEU A 135 15.34 -6.00 -2.84
N GLU A 136 15.34 -7.05 -3.67
CA GLU A 136 14.15 -7.90 -3.87
C GLU A 136 13.82 -8.67 -2.59
N SER A 137 14.82 -9.32 -1.97
CA SER A 137 14.68 -9.96 -0.67
C SER A 137 14.30 -8.97 0.45
N VAL A 138 14.86 -7.76 0.45
CA VAL A 138 14.53 -6.69 1.41
C VAL A 138 13.05 -6.28 1.31
N LEU A 139 12.54 -6.06 0.10
CA LEU A 139 11.13 -5.73 -0.14
C LEU A 139 10.22 -6.90 0.24
N MET A 140 10.56 -8.13 -0.19
CA MET A 140 9.83 -9.34 0.18
C MET A 140 9.67 -9.45 1.71
N LYS A 141 10.77 -9.29 2.45
CA LYS A 141 10.76 -9.31 3.92
C LYS A 141 9.95 -8.15 4.50
N ALA A 142 10.07 -6.94 3.95
CA ALA A 142 9.35 -5.77 4.45
C ALA A 142 7.84 -5.94 4.35
N PHE A 143 7.32 -6.41 3.21
CA PHE A 143 5.89 -6.68 3.02
C PHE A 143 5.37 -7.71 4.04
N LEU A 144 6.07 -8.84 4.19
CA LEU A 144 5.67 -9.90 5.12
C LEU A 144 5.75 -9.46 6.58
N GLN A 145 6.77 -8.68 6.96
CA GLN A 145 6.96 -8.16 8.32
C GLN A 145 5.91 -7.10 8.67
N ILE A 146 5.55 -6.21 7.73
CA ILE A 146 4.50 -5.22 7.93
C ILE A 146 3.15 -5.90 8.12
N ASP A 147 2.80 -6.84 7.25
CA ASP A 147 1.56 -7.59 7.38
C ASP A 147 1.50 -8.32 8.73
N HIS A 148 2.55 -9.05 9.08
CA HIS A 148 2.62 -9.76 10.37
C HIS A 148 2.51 -8.81 11.56
N THR A 149 3.24 -7.68 11.54
CA THR A 149 3.19 -6.69 12.62
C THR A 149 1.81 -6.05 12.75
N PHE A 150 1.19 -5.68 11.63
CA PHE A 150 -0.16 -5.11 11.63
C PHE A 150 -1.18 -6.10 12.18
N LEU A 151 -1.19 -7.34 11.68
CA LEU A 151 -2.10 -8.39 12.16
C LEU A 151 -1.93 -8.61 13.67
N HIS A 152 -0.69 -8.70 14.17
CA HIS A 152 -0.42 -8.86 15.60
C HIS A 152 -0.96 -7.69 16.44
N ASN A 153 -0.80 -6.45 15.97
CA ASN A 153 -1.30 -5.26 16.66
C ASN A 153 -2.83 -5.24 16.73
N VAL A 154 -3.51 -5.58 15.62
CA VAL A 154 -4.98 -5.63 15.59
C VAL A 154 -5.53 -6.71 16.52
N PHE A 155 -4.91 -7.90 16.54
CA PHE A 155 -5.30 -8.97 17.47
C PHE A 155 -5.09 -8.58 18.96
N GLY A 156 -4.04 -7.81 19.26
CA GLY A 156 -3.73 -7.38 20.62
C GLY A 156 -4.67 -6.30 21.16
N LEU A 157 -5.22 -5.45 20.30
CA LEU A 157 -6.07 -4.31 20.70
C LEU A 157 -7.56 -4.64 20.76
N GLY A 158 -8.01 -5.74 20.14
CA GLY A 158 -9.43 -6.11 20.10
C GLY A 158 -10.31 -5.12 19.34
N GLU A 159 -9.72 -4.35 18.41
CA GLU A 159 -10.46 -3.40 17.58
C GLU A 159 -11.10 -4.10 16.38
N ASP A 160 -12.39 -4.41 16.51
CA ASP A 160 -13.15 -5.11 15.47
C ASP A 160 -13.15 -4.41 14.11
N LYS A 161 -13.04 -3.07 14.09
CA LYS A 161 -13.01 -2.28 12.83
C LYS A 161 -11.70 -2.44 12.07
N ALA A 162 -10.58 -2.61 12.76
CA ALA A 162 -9.28 -2.80 12.12
C ALA A 162 -9.12 -4.22 11.55
N LEU A 163 -9.91 -5.20 12.02
CA LEU A 163 -9.91 -6.58 11.48
C LEU A 163 -10.36 -6.66 10.02
N THR A 164 -11.16 -5.68 9.59
CA THR A 164 -11.70 -5.61 8.23
C THR A 164 -10.93 -4.65 7.33
N SER A 165 -9.98 -3.90 7.88
CA SER A 165 -9.15 -2.97 7.11
C SER A 165 -8.08 -3.74 6.35
N GLY A 166 -7.85 -3.33 5.11
CA GLY A 166 -6.76 -3.80 4.28
C GLY A 166 -6.27 -2.68 3.38
N THR A 167 -5.22 -2.95 2.63
CA THR A 167 -4.72 -2.02 1.63
C THR A 167 -3.95 -2.72 0.53
N THR A 168 -3.98 -2.15 -0.67
CA THR A 168 -2.97 -2.41 -1.70
C THR A 168 -1.63 -1.85 -1.23
N ALA A 169 -0.54 -2.29 -1.85
CA ALA A 169 0.74 -1.62 -1.68
C ALA A 169 1.56 -1.76 -2.94
N THR A 170 1.81 -0.64 -3.60
CA THR A 170 2.77 -0.54 -4.70
C THR A 170 3.94 0.28 -4.20
N VAL A 171 5.09 -0.38 -4.08
CA VAL A 171 6.30 0.19 -3.50
C VAL A 171 7.40 0.17 -4.55
N VAL A 172 7.99 1.32 -4.82
CA VAL A 172 9.07 1.52 -5.77
C VAL A 172 10.31 1.99 -5.03
N LEU A 173 11.39 1.24 -5.18
CA LEU A 173 12.73 1.67 -4.80
C LEU A 173 13.47 2.18 -6.04
N LEU A 174 14.00 3.39 -5.97
CA LEU A 174 14.89 3.96 -6.98
C LEU A 174 16.32 3.95 -6.42
N GLU A 175 17.14 3.02 -6.92
CA GLU A 175 18.54 2.87 -6.53
C GLU A 175 19.46 3.58 -7.53
N ASN A 176 20.40 4.37 -7.01
CA ASN A 176 21.44 5.12 -7.75
C ASN A 176 20.89 5.95 -8.92
N GLU A 177 19.62 6.35 -8.88
CA GLU A 177 18.91 7.03 -9.97
C GLU A 177 18.93 6.28 -11.32
N THR A 178 19.24 4.99 -11.32
CA THR A 178 19.47 4.18 -12.52
C THR A 178 18.68 2.88 -12.54
N GLU A 179 18.13 2.47 -11.40
CA GLU A 179 17.41 1.20 -11.30
C GLU A 179 16.15 1.32 -10.44
N LEU A 180 15.05 0.78 -10.96
CA LEU A 180 13.78 0.67 -10.28
C LEU A 180 13.56 -0.77 -9.82
N ILE A 181 13.17 -0.93 -8.57
CA ILE A 181 12.69 -2.20 -8.01
C ILE A 181 11.25 -1.94 -7.54
N VAL A 182 10.29 -2.58 -8.20
CA VAL A 182 8.85 -2.38 -7.96
C VAL A 182 8.30 -3.62 -7.30
N ALA A 183 7.68 -3.48 -6.13
CA ALA A 183 6.97 -4.53 -5.43
C ALA A 183 5.48 -4.17 -5.33
N ASN A 184 4.59 -5.08 -5.73
CA ASN A 184 3.15 -4.84 -5.76
C ASN A 184 2.35 -5.93 -5.05
N VAL A 185 1.34 -5.53 -4.28
CA VAL A 185 0.18 -6.34 -3.88
C VAL A 185 -1.09 -5.52 -4.13
N GLY A 186 -2.12 -6.15 -4.70
CA GLY A 186 -3.35 -5.47 -5.11
C GLY A 186 -3.31 -5.02 -6.57
N ASP A 187 -4.07 -3.98 -6.88
CA ASP A 187 -4.44 -3.50 -8.21
C ASP A 187 -4.12 -2.01 -8.43
N SER A 188 -3.25 -1.42 -7.60
CA SER A 188 -2.68 -0.10 -7.84
C SER A 188 -1.47 -0.23 -8.79
N PRO A 189 -1.47 0.42 -9.97
CA PRO A 189 -0.37 0.25 -10.92
C PRO A 189 0.83 1.19 -10.71
N ALA A 190 2.00 0.73 -11.17
CA ALA A 190 3.12 1.58 -11.53
C ALA A 190 3.40 1.48 -13.04
N VAL A 191 3.47 2.62 -13.73
CA VAL A 191 3.59 2.73 -15.19
C VAL A 191 4.77 3.62 -15.56
N LEU A 192 5.76 3.06 -16.25
CA LEU A 192 6.91 3.78 -16.78
C LEU A 192 6.59 4.33 -18.17
N CYS A 193 6.89 5.61 -18.41
CA CYS A 193 6.83 6.20 -19.74
C CYS A 193 8.21 6.15 -20.39
N ARG A 194 8.37 5.27 -21.39
CA ARG A 194 9.60 5.07 -22.17
C ARG A 194 9.35 5.42 -23.63
N GLU A 195 10.10 6.38 -24.16
CA GLU A 195 9.96 6.85 -25.54
C GLU A 195 8.52 7.29 -25.88
N GLY A 196 7.82 7.83 -24.88
CA GLY A 196 6.43 8.28 -24.99
C GLY A 196 5.37 7.17 -24.95
N LYS A 197 5.75 5.92 -24.72
CA LYS A 197 4.84 4.77 -24.57
C LYS A 197 4.76 4.32 -23.11
N ALA A 198 3.58 3.88 -22.71
CA ALA A 198 3.35 3.30 -21.40
C ALA A 198 3.89 1.86 -21.32
N GLU A 199 4.69 1.59 -20.31
CA GLU A 199 5.22 0.28 -19.93
C GLU A 199 4.79 0.01 -18.48
N ARG A 200 3.75 -0.82 -18.28
CA ARG A 200 3.28 -1.18 -16.93
C ARG A 200 4.29 -2.10 -16.25
N LEU A 201 4.70 -1.75 -15.04
CA LEU A 201 5.70 -2.47 -14.24
C LEU A 201 5.10 -3.46 -13.23
N THR A 202 3.78 -3.43 -13.07
CA THR A 202 3.00 -4.25 -12.15
C THR A 202 1.94 -5.05 -12.88
N GLU A 203 1.49 -6.16 -12.28
CA GLU A 203 0.32 -6.90 -12.75
C GLU A 203 -0.73 -6.92 -11.64
N ASP A 204 -1.99 -6.68 -12.00
CA ASP A 204 -3.07 -6.51 -11.02
C ASP A 204 -3.46 -7.85 -10.40
N HIS A 205 -3.46 -7.91 -9.07
CA HIS A 205 -3.80 -9.12 -8.32
C HIS A 205 -5.31 -9.27 -8.17
N THR A 206 -5.97 -9.67 -9.27
CA THR A 206 -7.42 -9.84 -9.31
C THR A 206 -7.84 -11.31 -9.25
N PRO A 207 -9.06 -11.63 -8.78
CA PRO A 207 -9.62 -12.97 -8.85
C PRO A 207 -9.79 -13.55 -10.27
N ARG A 208 -9.58 -12.73 -11.31
CA ARG A 208 -9.61 -13.17 -12.71
C ARG A 208 -8.32 -13.89 -13.13
N ARG A 209 -7.19 -13.56 -12.48
CA ARG A 209 -5.90 -14.23 -12.71
C ARG A 209 -5.98 -15.70 -12.31
N LYS A 210 -5.53 -16.59 -13.20
CA LYS A 210 -5.76 -18.04 -13.08
C LYS A 210 -5.00 -18.66 -11.91
N ASP A 211 -3.75 -18.25 -11.74
CA ASP A 211 -2.85 -18.56 -10.63
C ASP A 211 -3.43 -18.08 -9.30
N GLU A 212 -3.89 -16.83 -9.24
CA GLU A 212 -4.50 -16.24 -8.04
C GLU A 212 -5.79 -16.98 -7.65
N LYS A 213 -6.69 -17.21 -8.61
CA LYS A 213 -7.93 -17.99 -8.42
C LYS A 213 -7.63 -19.40 -7.92
N HIS A 214 -6.62 -20.05 -8.49
CA HIS A 214 -6.23 -21.40 -8.08
C HIS A 214 -5.77 -21.42 -6.62
N ARG A 215 -4.93 -20.46 -6.21
CA ARG A 215 -4.50 -20.32 -4.81
C ARG A 215 -5.68 -20.15 -3.87
N ILE A 216 -6.62 -19.25 -4.19
CA ILE A 216 -7.82 -19.02 -3.36
C ILE A 216 -8.62 -20.32 -3.18
N GLN A 217 -8.85 -21.07 -4.26
CA GLN A 217 -9.58 -22.33 -4.22
C GLN A 217 -8.84 -23.41 -3.42
N GLN A 218 -7.51 -23.50 -3.54
CA GLN A 218 -6.69 -24.44 -2.76
C GLN A 218 -6.70 -24.14 -1.26
N CYS A 219 -6.80 -22.86 -0.89
CA CYS A 219 -6.94 -22.42 0.50
C CYS A 219 -8.38 -22.52 1.03
N GLY A 220 -9.32 -23.06 0.26
CA GLY A 220 -10.72 -23.24 0.65
C GLY A 220 -11.57 -21.98 0.54
N GLY A 221 -11.07 -20.92 -0.10
CA GLY A 221 -11.86 -19.77 -0.51
C GLY A 221 -12.64 -20.03 -1.80
N PHE A 222 -13.57 -19.13 -2.11
CA PHE A 222 -14.35 -19.17 -3.36
C PHE A 222 -14.44 -17.78 -3.98
N ILE A 223 -14.73 -17.74 -5.29
CA ILE A 223 -14.94 -16.49 -6.01
C ILE A 223 -16.44 -16.34 -6.28
N GLN A 224 -17.02 -15.26 -5.76
CA GLN A 224 -18.41 -14.89 -5.98
C GLN A 224 -18.49 -13.73 -6.96
N TRP A 225 -19.44 -13.78 -7.88
CA TRP A 225 -19.66 -12.74 -8.88
C TRP A 225 -20.86 -11.88 -8.47
N ASN A 226 -20.71 -10.57 -8.49
CA ASN A 226 -21.84 -9.67 -8.30
C ASN A 226 -22.67 -9.53 -9.61
N SER A 227 -23.80 -8.83 -9.54
CA SER A 227 -24.66 -8.59 -10.71
C SER A 227 -23.98 -7.78 -11.82
N ALA A 228 -22.92 -7.03 -11.50
CA ALA A 228 -22.10 -6.29 -12.46
C ALA A 228 -20.99 -7.14 -13.12
N GLY A 229 -20.89 -8.42 -12.76
CA GLY A 229 -19.88 -9.33 -13.30
C GLY A 229 -18.48 -9.11 -12.73
N GLU A 230 -18.37 -8.51 -11.55
CA GLU A 230 -17.11 -8.31 -10.82
C GLU A 230 -16.90 -9.46 -9.82
N PRO A 231 -15.69 -10.05 -9.79
CA PRO A 231 -15.41 -11.19 -8.93
C PRO A 231 -14.85 -10.74 -7.57
N TYR A 232 -15.33 -11.39 -6.50
CA TYR A 232 -14.91 -11.13 -5.13
C TYR A 232 -14.51 -12.42 -4.43
N VAL A 233 -13.37 -12.38 -3.71
CA VAL A 233 -12.94 -13.45 -2.80
C VAL A 233 -13.93 -13.52 -1.63
N ASN A 234 -14.55 -14.69 -1.47
CA ASN A 234 -15.58 -14.97 -0.48
C ASN A 234 -16.72 -13.93 -0.45
N GLY A 235 -17.02 -13.31 -1.60
CA GLY A 235 -18.05 -12.27 -1.71
C GLY A 235 -17.69 -10.93 -1.03
N ARG A 236 -16.43 -10.73 -0.64
CA ARG A 236 -16.00 -9.57 0.15
C ARG A 236 -14.92 -8.72 -0.53
N LEU A 237 -13.86 -9.31 -1.05
CA LEU A 237 -12.67 -8.56 -1.50
C LEU A 237 -12.46 -8.69 -3.02
N ALA A 238 -12.29 -7.56 -3.71
CA ALA A 238 -12.12 -7.50 -5.17
C ALA A 238 -10.70 -7.86 -5.66
N MET A 239 -9.75 -8.02 -4.74
CA MET A 239 -8.35 -8.36 -4.99
C MET A 239 -7.94 -9.65 -4.27
N THR A 240 -6.83 -10.25 -4.70
CA THR A 240 -6.33 -11.54 -4.18
C THR A 240 -5.06 -11.41 -3.35
N ARG A 241 -4.45 -10.23 -3.32
CA ARG A 241 -3.30 -9.90 -2.47
C ARG A 241 -3.51 -8.53 -1.84
N SER A 242 -3.17 -8.42 -0.57
CA SER A 242 -3.28 -7.19 0.21
C SER A 242 -2.48 -7.32 1.50
N ILE A 243 -2.18 -6.18 2.12
CA ILE A 243 -1.74 -6.09 3.52
C ILE A 243 -2.99 -5.90 4.39
N GLY A 244 -3.04 -6.50 5.58
CA GLY A 244 -4.21 -6.42 6.47
C GLY A 244 -5.22 -7.54 6.21
N ASP A 245 -6.50 -7.24 6.05
CA ASP A 245 -7.51 -8.20 5.58
C ASP A 245 -7.56 -9.54 6.35
N VAL A 246 -7.43 -9.47 7.67
CA VAL A 246 -7.26 -10.60 8.60
C VAL A 246 -8.22 -11.76 8.29
N GLN A 247 -9.49 -11.42 7.99
CA GLN A 247 -10.56 -12.38 7.78
C GLN A 247 -10.41 -13.23 6.51
N VAL A 248 -9.74 -12.70 5.47
CA VAL A 248 -9.59 -13.38 4.18
C VAL A 248 -8.21 -13.99 3.94
N LYS A 249 -7.20 -13.67 4.77
CA LYS A 249 -5.89 -14.34 4.78
C LYS A 249 -5.96 -15.87 4.81
N PRO A 250 -6.85 -16.52 5.59
CA PRO A 250 -6.91 -17.99 5.65
C PRO A 250 -7.40 -18.62 4.34
N PHE A 251 -8.08 -17.83 3.51
CA PHE A 251 -8.69 -18.24 2.26
C PHE A 251 -7.81 -17.93 1.05
N GLY A 252 -6.53 -17.63 1.27
CA GLY A 252 -5.51 -17.48 0.22
C GLY A 252 -5.23 -16.05 -0.21
N VAL A 253 -5.75 -15.03 0.49
CA VAL A 253 -5.26 -13.65 0.33
C VAL A 253 -3.90 -13.55 1.01
N ILE A 254 -2.88 -13.07 0.30
CA ILE A 254 -1.50 -13.03 0.80
C ILE A 254 -0.90 -11.63 0.69
N ALA A 255 0.05 -11.30 1.56
CA ALA A 255 0.83 -10.06 1.49
C ALA A 255 2.14 -10.22 0.70
N GLN A 256 2.36 -11.37 0.05
CA GLN A 256 3.57 -11.62 -0.72
C GLN A 256 3.53 -10.79 -2.03
N PRO A 257 4.48 -9.85 -2.22
CA PRO A 257 4.50 -9.02 -3.42
C PRO A 257 4.99 -9.81 -4.64
N GLU A 258 4.54 -9.38 -5.82
CA GLU A 258 5.29 -9.59 -7.06
C GLU A 258 6.32 -8.47 -7.19
N ILE A 259 7.55 -8.85 -7.53
CA ILE A 259 8.68 -7.91 -7.62
C ILE A 259 9.21 -7.91 -9.05
N SER A 260 9.40 -6.72 -9.61
CA SER A 260 10.00 -6.50 -10.92
C SER A 260 11.17 -5.53 -10.80
N ARG A 261 12.22 -5.75 -11.60
CA ARG A 261 13.44 -4.95 -11.63
C ARG A 261 13.65 -4.38 -13.01
N VAL A 262 13.80 -3.06 -13.11
CA VAL A 262 13.92 -2.33 -14.38
C VAL A 262 15.06 -1.34 -14.32
N LYS A 263 16.00 -1.47 -15.27
CA LYS A 263 17.06 -0.47 -15.46
C LYS A 263 16.51 0.71 -16.25
N LEU A 264 16.76 1.90 -15.72
CA LEU A 264 16.42 3.15 -16.37
C LEU A 264 17.38 3.44 -17.53
N GLN A 265 16.82 4.05 -18.57
CA GLN A 265 17.52 4.52 -19.75
C GLN A 265 17.37 6.04 -19.80
N ASN A 266 18.33 6.79 -19.25
CA ASN A 266 18.26 8.25 -19.10
C ASN A 266 17.93 9.01 -20.40
N SER A 267 18.28 8.45 -21.57
CA SER A 267 17.96 9.07 -22.86
C SER A 267 16.48 8.92 -23.27
N LYS A 268 15.79 7.90 -22.75
CA LYS A 268 14.49 7.41 -23.22
C LYS A 268 13.37 7.47 -22.17
N ASP A 269 13.72 7.32 -20.90
CA ASP A 269 12.75 7.23 -19.80
C ASP A 269 12.37 8.62 -19.31
N SER A 270 11.08 8.95 -19.44
CA SER A 270 10.57 10.29 -19.16
C SER A 270 10.05 10.45 -17.74
N PHE A 271 9.28 9.48 -17.25
CA PHE A 271 8.69 9.52 -15.91
C PHE A 271 8.10 8.17 -15.50
N LEU A 272 7.89 8.00 -14.19
CA LEU A 272 7.07 6.94 -13.60
C LEU A 272 5.77 7.54 -13.06
N ILE A 273 4.65 6.87 -13.31
CA ILE A 273 3.34 7.16 -12.70
C ILE A 273 3.02 6.03 -11.73
N MET A 274 2.65 6.35 -10.50
CA MET A 274 2.01 5.42 -9.56
C MET A 274 0.59 5.92 -9.32
N ALA A 275 -0.42 5.05 -9.41
CA ALA A 275 -1.81 5.44 -9.28
C ALA A 275 -2.65 4.39 -8.54
N THR A 276 -3.72 4.82 -7.87
CA THR A 276 -4.74 3.91 -7.30
C THR A 276 -5.76 3.47 -8.35
N ASP A 277 -6.65 2.53 -8.01
CA ASP A 277 -7.64 2.01 -8.94
C ASP A 277 -8.69 3.08 -9.33
N GLY A 278 -8.86 4.11 -8.51
CA GLY A 278 -9.71 5.27 -8.83
C GLY A 278 -9.30 6.01 -10.10
N ILE A 279 -8.02 5.90 -10.50
CA ILE A 279 -7.49 6.40 -11.78
C ILE A 279 -7.47 5.28 -12.82
N SER A 280 -6.80 4.17 -12.51
CA SER A 280 -6.53 3.11 -13.49
C SER A 280 -7.76 2.24 -13.84
N GLY A 281 -8.81 2.30 -13.04
CA GLY A 281 -10.10 1.69 -13.31
C GLY A 281 -10.94 2.41 -14.38
N ILE A 282 -10.58 3.66 -14.72
CA ILE A 282 -11.29 4.47 -15.72
C ILE A 282 -10.40 4.99 -16.86
N MET A 283 -9.08 5.05 -16.67
CA MET A 283 -8.11 5.49 -17.69
C MET A 283 -7.09 4.39 -17.98
N GLU A 284 -6.78 4.20 -19.26
CA GLU A 284 -5.75 3.25 -19.69
C GLU A 284 -4.33 3.81 -19.45
N ASP A 285 -3.33 2.92 -19.32
CA ASP A 285 -1.95 3.32 -19.04
C ASP A 285 -1.37 4.31 -20.05
N GLN A 286 -1.67 4.11 -21.33
CA GLN A 286 -1.22 5.01 -22.39
C GLN A 286 -1.91 6.38 -22.31
N GLU A 287 -3.17 6.43 -21.89
CA GLU A 287 -3.90 7.66 -21.69
C GLU A 287 -3.33 8.47 -20.51
N MET A 288 -3.01 7.79 -19.40
CA MET A 288 -2.29 8.41 -18.28
C MET A 288 -0.96 9.02 -18.74
N CYS A 289 -0.17 8.28 -19.52
CA CYS A 289 1.08 8.78 -20.09
C CYS A 289 0.86 9.96 -21.06
N ASP A 290 -0.19 9.93 -21.88
CA ASP A 290 -0.52 10.99 -22.83
C ASP A 290 -0.93 12.30 -22.14
N ILE A 291 -1.60 12.22 -20.99
CA ILE A 291 -1.92 13.38 -20.15
C ILE A 291 -0.63 13.96 -19.55
N VAL A 292 0.17 13.15 -18.87
CA VAL A 292 1.40 13.60 -18.18
C VAL A 292 2.41 14.21 -19.14
N LYS A 293 2.55 13.66 -20.36
CA LYS A 293 3.44 14.20 -21.40
C LYS A 293 3.14 15.66 -21.77
N ARG A 294 1.90 16.11 -21.63
CA ARG A 294 1.47 17.47 -22.03
C ARG A 294 1.77 18.51 -20.96
N CYS A 295 1.94 18.08 -19.71
CA CYS A 295 2.19 18.95 -18.58
C CYS A 295 3.62 19.49 -18.58
N GLN A 296 3.81 20.67 -17.97
CA GLN A 296 5.13 21.28 -17.87
C GLN A 296 5.89 20.73 -16.67
N ASP A 297 5.19 20.61 -15.54
CA ASP A 297 5.74 20.13 -14.28
C ASP A 297 5.00 18.89 -13.76
N PRO A 298 5.66 18.03 -12.97
CA PRO A 298 5.03 16.82 -12.46
C PRO A 298 3.89 17.06 -11.46
N ALA A 299 3.86 18.19 -10.76
CA ALA A 299 2.79 18.51 -9.80
C ALA A 299 1.49 18.87 -10.52
N GLU A 300 1.58 19.65 -11.60
CA GLU A 300 0.52 19.87 -12.57
C GLU A 300 0.08 18.53 -13.19
N ALA A 301 1.03 17.68 -13.56
CA ALA A 301 0.71 16.37 -14.13
C ALA A 301 -0.10 15.48 -13.18
N ALA A 302 0.32 15.39 -11.91
CA ALA A 302 -0.40 14.61 -10.89
C ALA A 302 -1.82 15.16 -10.66
N ARG A 303 -1.97 16.49 -10.51
CA ARG A 303 -3.29 17.13 -10.37
C ARG A 303 -4.18 16.93 -11.60
N LEU A 304 -3.61 17.09 -12.79
CA LEU A 304 -4.38 16.93 -14.03
C LEU A 304 -4.83 15.48 -14.21
N LEU A 305 -4.01 14.50 -13.86
CA LEU A 305 -4.41 13.09 -13.84
C LEU A 305 -5.59 12.84 -12.89
N THR A 306 -5.52 13.34 -11.65
CA THR A 306 -6.62 13.17 -10.68
C THR A 306 -7.89 13.89 -11.14
N ASP A 307 -7.76 15.09 -11.69
CA ASP A 307 -8.89 15.88 -12.17
C ASP A 307 -9.57 15.24 -13.40
N GLN A 308 -8.78 14.72 -14.35
CA GLN A 308 -9.31 13.98 -15.49
C GLN A 308 -10.04 12.71 -15.04
N ALA A 309 -9.51 12.00 -14.04
CA ALA A 309 -10.17 10.85 -13.46
C ALA A 309 -11.58 11.21 -12.92
N LEU A 310 -11.65 12.28 -12.15
CA LEU A 310 -12.92 12.80 -11.60
C LEU A 310 -13.89 13.26 -12.69
N GLN A 311 -13.39 13.88 -13.75
CA GLN A 311 -14.20 14.32 -14.90
C GLN A 311 -14.75 13.14 -15.71
N TYR A 312 -13.99 12.05 -15.85
CA TYR A 312 -14.47 10.81 -16.48
C TYR A 312 -15.47 10.04 -15.61
N GLY A 313 -15.67 10.49 -14.38
CA GLY A 313 -16.75 10.02 -13.51
C GLY A 313 -16.34 8.91 -12.56
N THR A 314 -15.05 8.79 -12.21
CA THR A 314 -14.67 7.92 -11.09
C THR A 314 -15.43 8.33 -9.83
N GLN A 315 -15.83 7.32 -9.06
CA GLN A 315 -16.52 7.51 -7.79
C GLN A 315 -15.61 7.23 -6.59
N ASP A 316 -14.37 6.84 -6.86
CA ASP A 316 -13.43 6.38 -5.84
C ASP A 316 -12.54 7.48 -5.26
N ASN A 317 -11.73 7.10 -4.28
CA ASN A 317 -10.53 7.85 -3.92
C ASN A 317 -9.54 7.82 -5.09
N VAL A 318 -8.84 8.92 -5.29
CA VAL A 318 -8.03 9.12 -6.49
C VAL A 318 -6.68 9.65 -6.07
N THR A 319 -5.64 8.82 -6.16
CA THR A 319 -4.28 9.20 -5.80
C THR A 319 -3.32 8.92 -6.93
N SER A 320 -2.46 9.91 -7.23
CA SER A 320 -1.36 9.76 -8.18
C SER A 320 -0.06 10.32 -7.63
N VAL A 321 1.05 9.67 -8.01
CA VAL A 321 2.42 10.15 -7.80
C VAL A 321 3.15 10.07 -9.14
N VAL A 322 3.77 11.19 -9.54
CA VAL A 322 4.50 11.34 -10.80
C VAL A 322 5.96 11.68 -10.51
N ILE A 323 6.86 10.79 -10.91
CA ILE A 323 8.29 10.90 -10.66
C ILE A 323 8.99 11.20 -11.99
N PRO A 324 9.61 12.38 -12.16
CA PRO A 324 10.28 12.73 -13.41
C PRO A 324 11.64 12.05 -13.54
N PHE A 325 12.03 11.77 -14.78
CA PHE A 325 13.37 11.32 -15.18
C PHE A 325 13.96 12.22 -16.28
N ASP A 326 15.22 11.98 -16.64
CA ASP A 326 16.03 12.83 -17.52
C ASP A 326 15.43 13.07 -18.93
N ALA A 327 14.57 12.17 -19.43
CA ALA A 327 13.92 12.34 -20.72
C ALA A 327 12.56 13.07 -20.65
N TRP A 328 12.21 13.68 -19.50
CA TRP A 328 10.98 14.47 -19.38
C TRP A 328 10.92 15.57 -20.45
N GLY A 329 9.78 15.71 -21.12
CA GLY A 329 9.55 16.72 -22.15
C GLY A 329 10.13 16.43 -23.53
N LYS A 330 10.94 15.37 -23.73
CA LYS A 330 11.49 15.03 -25.06
C LYS A 330 10.43 14.55 -26.05
N TYR A 331 9.35 13.93 -25.56
CA TYR A 331 8.34 13.26 -26.39
C TYR A 331 6.98 13.96 -26.42
N LYS A 332 6.94 15.29 -26.17
CA LYS A 332 5.69 16.09 -26.14
C LYS A 332 4.85 15.98 -27.43
N ASN A 333 5.50 15.78 -28.58
CA ASN A 333 4.87 15.79 -29.90
C ASN A 333 4.85 14.42 -30.61
N ALA A 334 5.18 13.32 -29.92
CA ALA A 334 5.06 11.99 -30.52
C ALA A 334 3.58 11.71 -30.82
N LEU A 335 3.24 11.53 -32.10
CA LEU A 335 1.88 11.39 -32.63
C LEU A 335 1.01 10.47 -31.75
N THR A 336 0.02 11.07 -31.10
CA THR A 336 -1.01 10.37 -30.32
C THR A 336 -1.99 9.70 -31.28
N SER A 337 -1.92 8.38 -31.41
CA SER A 337 -3.05 7.57 -31.85
C SER A 337 -4.06 7.45 -30.71
N SER A 338 -4.61 8.57 -30.24
CA SER A 338 -5.71 8.55 -29.28
C SER A 338 -6.96 8.10 -30.02
N SER A 339 -7.44 6.89 -29.72
CA SER A 339 -8.70 6.36 -30.25
C SER A 339 -9.86 7.23 -29.75
N PHE A 340 -10.32 8.13 -30.60
CA PHE A 340 -11.47 9.01 -30.38
C PHE A 340 -12.79 8.22 -30.17
N GLY A 341 -12.78 6.89 -30.28
CA GLY A 341 -13.96 6.04 -30.27
C GLY A 341 -14.56 5.74 -28.88
N ARG A 342 -13.91 6.08 -27.76
CA ARG A 342 -14.40 5.69 -26.42
C ARG A 342 -15.27 6.71 -25.69
N LEU A 343 -15.33 7.96 -26.17
CA LEU A 343 -16.26 8.97 -25.62
C LEU A 343 -17.75 8.57 -25.73
N MET A 344 -18.07 7.55 -26.53
CA MET A 344 -19.45 7.06 -26.72
C MET A 344 -19.74 5.67 -26.14
N VAL A 345 -18.73 4.90 -25.70
CA VAL A 345 -18.94 3.48 -25.31
C VAL A 345 -19.06 3.29 -23.80
N ALA A 346 -18.55 4.22 -22.99
CA ALA A 346 -18.76 4.18 -21.53
C ALA A 346 -20.20 4.55 -21.11
N SER A 347 -21.00 5.18 -21.99
CA SER A 347 -22.39 5.56 -21.67
C SER A 347 -23.42 4.42 -21.84
N CYS A 348 -23.01 3.23 -22.30
CA CYS A 348 -23.91 2.07 -22.41
C CYS A 348 -23.79 1.09 -21.23
N ARG A 349 -23.13 1.47 -20.13
CA ARG A 349 -23.06 0.66 -18.90
C ARG A 349 -24.20 0.92 -17.90
N TRP A 350 -25.20 1.71 -18.27
CA TRP A 350 -26.40 1.94 -17.46
C TRP A 350 -27.64 2.09 -18.35
N VAL A 351 -28.30 0.97 -18.64
CA VAL A 351 -29.77 0.87 -18.75
C VAL A 351 -30.19 -0.42 -18.06
#